data_AF-A0A819S9S2-F1
#
_entry.id   AF-A0A819S9S2-F1
#
_cell.length_a   1.000
_cell.length_b   1.000
_cell.length_c   1.000
_cell.angle_alpha   90.00
_cell.angle_beta   90.00
_cell.angle_gamma   90.00
#
_symmetry.space_group_name_H-M   'P 1'
#
loop_
_entity.id
_entity.type
_entity.pdbx_description
1 polymer ?
#
loop_
_entity_poly.entity_id
_entity_poly.type
_entity_poly.pdbx_seq_one_letter_code
_entity_poly.pdbx_strand_id
1 'polypeptide(L)'
;MATTSMTINMNTLYDDLMNLCSQDDIFYYKDIRLHGINYRIFNYRLCSYARFKTRTAALNCCGTMFNITNPKNVQLVSLPLEKIFDYEEGFGQKQYHERGRLGDKMEKMDGTLISTFLHGRTLKEQILRLKTKQSLTSNQVLEAMQLLVENHFPTIVDHLVPFESIPLDVTHKKLLQDTYEQSHGEGYVIEIIQPDRPSYLVKIKTQKYFIVYGDGGSVNSSRSLFEAIINEN
;
A
#
# COMPACT_ATOMS: atom_id res chain seq x y z
N MET A 1 21.56 13.61 -10.52
CA MET A 1 21.03 12.80 -11.65
C MET A 1 19.52 12.75 -11.48
N ALA A 2 18.78 13.24 -12.48
CA ALA A 2 17.33 13.31 -12.44
C ALA A 2 16.74 11.89 -12.50
N THR A 3 16.10 11.43 -11.44
CA THR A 3 15.26 10.23 -11.46
C THR A 3 13.99 10.56 -12.23
N THR A 4 13.99 10.24 -13.52
CA THR A 4 12.77 10.16 -14.33
C THR A 4 11.80 9.24 -13.60
N SER A 5 10.65 9.76 -13.21
CA SER A 5 9.54 8.93 -12.76
C SER A 5 9.24 7.94 -13.89
N MET A 6 9.61 6.66 -13.73
CA MET A 6 9.21 5.64 -14.69
C MET A 6 7.71 5.48 -14.60
N THR A 7 6.98 6.12 -15.52
CA THR A 7 5.56 5.86 -15.72
C THR A 7 5.40 4.36 -15.99
N ILE A 8 4.70 3.67 -15.09
CA ILE A 8 4.44 2.24 -15.23
C ILE A 8 3.53 2.04 -16.43
N ASN A 9 3.96 1.20 -17.36
CA ASN A 9 3.11 0.74 -18.43
C ASN A 9 2.33 -0.48 -17.92
N MET A 10 1.00 -0.34 -17.78
CA MET A 10 0.17 -1.44 -17.30
C MET A 10 0.24 -2.68 -18.21
N ASN A 11 0.63 -2.50 -19.47
CA ASN A 11 0.83 -3.61 -20.40
C ASN A 11 2.12 -4.40 -20.11
N THR A 12 3.09 -3.84 -19.37
CA THR A 12 4.38 -4.48 -19.03
C THR A 12 4.54 -4.79 -17.55
N LEU A 13 3.61 -4.34 -16.69
CA LEU A 13 3.74 -4.44 -15.23
C LEU A 13 4.03 -5.87 -14.74
N TYR A 14 3.42 -6.89 -15.35
CA TYR A 14 3.69 -8.28 -14.98
C TYR A 14 5.16 -8.66 -15.22
N ASP A 15 5.69 -8.34 -16.40
CA ASP A 15 7.07 -8.64 -16.77
C ASP A 15 8.06 -7.83 -15.93
N ASP A 16 7.74 -6.57 -15.64
CA ASP A 16 8.54 -5.70 -14.77
C ASP A 16 8.62 -6.27 -13.35
N LEU A 17 7.51 -6.76 -12.79
CA LEU A 17 7.47 -7.40 -11.47
C LEU A 17 8.16 -8.77 -11.45
N MET A 18 8.05 -9.55 -12.52
CA MET A 18 8.79 -10.82 -12.67
C MET A 18 10.30 -10.57 -12.71
N ASN A 19 10.74 -9.57 -13.48
CA ASN A 19 12.14 -9.17 -13.56
C ASN A 19 12.63 -8.58 -12.23
N LEU A 20 11.81 -7.83 -11.51
CA LEU A 20 12.13 -7.36 -10.17
C LEU A 20 12.43 -8.54 -9.23
N CYS A 21 11.55 -9.54 -9.18
CA CYS A 21 11.71 -10.71 -8.30
C CYS A 21 12.87 -11.63 -8.71
N SER A 22 13.31 -11.60 -9.98
CA SER A 22 14.45 -12.41 -10.44
C SER A 22 15.80 -11.76 -10.10
N GLN A 23 15.84 -10.43 -9.95
CA GLN A 23 17.05 -9.67 -9.68
C GLN A 23 17.26 -9.37 -8.19
N ASP A 24 16.21 -9.49 -7.38
CA ASP A 24 16.15 -8.94 -6.04
C ASP A 24 15.27 -9.82 -5.14
N ASP A 25 15.90 -10.56 -4.23
CA ASP A 25 15.27 -11.54 -3.33
C ASP A 25 14.40 -10.92 -2.22
N ILE A 26 14.48 -9.60 -2.03
CA ILE A 26 13.56 -8.85 -1.17
C ILE A 26 12.15 -8.88 -1.75
N PHE A 27 12.05 -8.79 -3.07
CA PHE A 27 10.78 -8.87 -3.78
C PHE A 27 10.52 -10.32 -4.17
N TYR A 28 9.28 -10.76 -4.01
CA TYR A 28 8.91 -12.12 -4.29
C TYR A 28 7.47 -12.20 -4.79
N TYR A 29 7.08 -13.37 -5.26
CA TYR A 29 5.69 -13.68 -5.54
C TYR A 29 5.29 -15.00 -4.90
N LYS A 30 3.98 -15.16 -4.71
CA LYS A 30 3.37 -16.41 -4.26
C LYS A 30 2.28 -16.81 -5.23
N ASP A 31 2.33 -18.06 -5.66
CA ASP A 31 1.27 -18.66 -6.46
C ASP A 31 0.20 -19.27 -5.56
N ILE A 32 -1.06 -19.01 -5.89
CA ILE A 32 -2.22 -19.50 -5.15
C ILE A 32 -3.20 -20.10 -6.16
N ARG A 33 -3.59 -21.34 -5.93
CA ARG A 33 -4.60 -22.02 -6.74
C ARG A 33 -5.96 -21.97 -6.05
N LEU A 34 -6.97 -21.43 -6.72
CA LEU A 34 -8.34 -21.33 -6.23
C LEU A 34 -9.33 -21.75 -7.32
N HIS A 35 -10.13 -22.78 -7.07
CA HIS A 35 -11.10 -23.35 -8.02
C HIS A 35 -10.51 -23.66 -9.42
N GLY A 36 -9.26 -24.13 -9.42
CA GLY A 36 -8.53 -24.45 -10.65
C GLY A 36 -8.03 -23.23 -11.45
N ILE A 37 -8.16 -22.03 -10.91
CA ILE A 37 -7.53 -20.80 -11.42
C ILE A 37 -6.24 -20.57 -10.66
N ASN A 38 -5.15 -20.29 -11.37
CA ASN A 38 -3.85 -19.98 -10.79
C ASN A 38 -3.67 -18.46 -10.71
N TYR A 39 -3.46 -17.96 -9.50
CA TYR A 39 -3.15 -16.56 -9.23
C TYR A 39 -1.69 -16.42 -8.79
N ARG A 40 -1.08 -15.29 -9.13
CA ARG A 40 0.23 -14.86 -8.64
C ARG A 40 0.11 -13.53 -7.93
N ILE A 41 0.49 -13.48 -6.66
CA ILE A 41 0.52 -12.25 -5.86
C ILE A 41 1.96 -11.83 -5.67
N PHE A 42 2.29 -10.59 -6.03
CA PHE A 42 3.61 -9.99 -5.84
C PHE A 42 3.68 -9.24 -4.51
N ASN A 43 4.78 -9.40 -3.78
CA ASN A 43 4.97 -8.81 -2.46
C ASN A 43 6.47 -8.58 -2.17
N TYR A 44 6.78 -7.96 -1.03
CA TYR A 44 8.14 -7.72 -0.56
C TYR A 44 8.33 -8.17 0.90
N ARG A 45 9.57 -8.47 1.25
CA ARG A 45 10.11 -8.52 2.62
C ARG A 45 10.69 -7.15 2.98
N LEU A 46 11.17 -6.94 4.20
CA LEU A 46 11.84 -5.70 4.63
C LEU A 46 12.72 -5.08 3.52
N CYS A 47 12.34 -3.90 3.05
CA CYS A 47 12.93 -3.24 1.89
C CYS A 47 13.21 -1.77 2.18
N SER A 48 14.42 -1.31 1.85
CA SER A 48 14.81 0.09 2.04
C SER A 48 14.05 1.05 1.11
N TYR A 49 13.81 2.27 1.57
CA TYR A 49 13.28 3.37 0.77
C TYR A 49 14.01 3.54 -0.58
N ALA A 50 15.34 3.53 -0.56
CA ALA A 50 16.16 3.71 -1.76
C ALA A 50 15.91 2.62 -2.80
N ARG A 51 15.82 1.34 -2.41
CA ARG A 51 15.49 0.24 -3.33
C ARG A 51 14.11 0.44 -3.94
N PHE A 52 13.09 0.77 -3.14
CA PHE A 52 11.76 1.06 -3.68
C PHE A 52 11.74 2.18 -4.73
N LYS A 53 12.54 3.23 -4.53
CA LYS A 53 12.58 4.39 -5.44
C LYS A 53 13.45 4.20 -6.68
N THR A 54 14.39 3.24 -6.66
CA THR A 54 15.35 3.03 -7.75
C THR A 54 15.01 1.85 -8.65
N ARG A 55 14.14 0.94 -8.18
CA ARG A 55 13.75 -0.27 -8.92
C ARG A 55 12.40 -0.08 -9.61
N THR A 56 12.34 -0.43 -10.89
CA THR A 56 11.10 -0.44 -11.68
C THR A 56 10.05 -1.34 -11.04
N ALA A 57 8.79 -0.90 -11.03
CA ALA A 57 7.64 -1.60 -10.46
C ALA A 57 7.71 -1.95 -8.95
N ALA A 58 8.79 -1.60 -8.23
CA ALA A 58 8.95 -1.97 -6.82
C ALA A 58 7.85 -1.42 -5.92
N LEU A 59 7.37 -0.19 -6.19
CA LEU A 59 6.23 0.38 -5.46
C LEU A 59 4.94 -0.42 -5.67
N ASN A 60 4.76 -1.05 -6.84
CA ASN A 60 3.60 -1.87 -7.16
C ASN A 60 3.78 -3.34 -6.76
N CYS A 61 4.93 -3.73 -6.23
CA CYS A 61 5.17 -5.06 -5.68
C CYS A 61 4.55 -5.21 -4.27
N CYS A 62 3.36 -4.65 -4.04
CA CYS A 62 2.70 -4.56 -2.73
C CYS A 62 1.29 -5.18 -2.76
N GLY A 63 1.20 -6.47 -3.07
CA GLY A 63 -0.05 -7.23 -3.11
C GLY A 63 -0.79 -7.21 -4.44
N THR A 64 -0.15 -6.71 -5.50
CA THR A 64 -0.66 -6.78 -6.89
C THR A 64 -0.83 -8.24 -7.31
N MET A 65 -1.95 -8.57 -7.95
CA MET A 65 -2.32 -9.95 -8.28
C MET A 65 -2.71 -10.12 -9.74
N PHE A 66 -2.19 -11.19 -10.33
CA PHE A 66 -2.49 -11.60 -11.70
C PHE A 66 -3.12 -13.00 -11.74
N ASN A 67 -4.03 -13.22 -12.68
CA ASN A 67 -4.43 -14.55 -13.13
C ASN A 67 -3.41 -15.05 -14.15
N ILE A 68 -2.69 -16.13 -13.81
CA ILE A 68 -1.63 -16.74 -14.61
C ILE A 68 -2.04 -18.11 -15.17
N THR A 69 -3.34 -18.43 -15.15
CA THR A 69 -3.85 -19.73 -15.62
C THR A 69 -3.50 -19.99 -17.08
N ASN A 70 -3.54 -18.96 -17.92
CA ASN A 70 -3.07 -18.99 -19.29
C ASN A 70 -1.76 -18.19 -19.39
N PRO A 71 -0.59 -18.85 -19.52
CA PRO A 71 0.70 -18.16 -19.62
C PRO A 71 0.81 -17.22 -20.82
N LYS A 72 -0.02 -17.40 -21.87
CA LYS A 72 -0.06 -16.52 -23.04
C LYS A 72 -0.99 -15.32 -22.88
N ASN A 73 -1.79 -15.30 -21.81
CA ASN A 73 -2.77 -14.26 -21.53
C ASN A 73 -2.87 -14.05 -20.01
N VAL A 74 -1.82 -13.46 -19.45
CA VAL A 74 -1.77 -13.09 -18.04
C VAL A 74 -2.63 -11.84 -17.83
N GLN A 75 -3.52 -11.87 -16.83
CA GLN A 75 -4.48 -10.79 -16.59
C GLN A 75 -4.30 -10.18 -15.21
N LEU A 76 -4.17 -8.87 -15.13
CA LEU A 76 -4.24 -8.14 -13.86
C LEU A 76 -5.66 -8.29 -13.29
N VAL A 77 -5.79 -8.81 -12.08
CA VAL A 77 -7.08 -9.03 -11.43
C VAL A 77 -7.25 -8.23 -10.15
N SER A 78 -6.17 -7.72 -9.56
CA SER A 78 -6.22 -6.82 -8.40
C SER A 78 -5.00 -5.91 -8.40
N LEU A 79 -5.23 -4.60 -8.27
CA LEU A 79 -4.20 -3.57 -8.17
C LEU A 79 -4.46 -2.73 -6.91
N PRO A 80 -3.94 -3.15 -5.74
CA PRO A 80 -3.96 -2.32 -4.54
C PRO A 80 -3.14 -1.05 -4.73
N LEU A 81 -3.25 -0.12 -3.78
CA LEU A 81 -2.39 1.07 -3.73
C LEU A 81 -0.90 0.65 -3.76
N GLU A 82 -0.09 1.46 -4.44
CA GLU A 82 1.35 1.32 -4.39
C GLU A 82 1.90 1.53 -2.98
N LYS A 83 3.13 1.09 -2.72
CA LYS A 83 3.82 1.32 -1.44
C LYS A 83 3.94 2.83 -1.17
N ILE A 84 3.22 3.29 -0.15
CA ILE A 84 3.35 4.63 0.42
C ILE A 84 4.29 4.62 1.63
N PHE A 85 4.94 5.75 1.89
CA PHE A 85 5.95 5.91 2.94
C PHE A 85 5.47 6.89 4.00
N ASP A 86 6.06 6.79 5.20
CA ASP A 86 5.87 7.85 6.19
C ASP A 86 6.47 9.17 5.65
N TYR A 87 5.86 10.30 5.99
CA TYR A 87 6.22 11.61 5.44
C TYR A 87 7.72 11.94 5.65
N GLU A 88 8.28 11.52 6.78
CA GLU A 88 9.69 11.76 7.11
C GLU A 88 10.60 10.57 6.78
N GLU A 89 10.08 9.54 6.09
CA GLU A 89 10.85 8.32 5.76
C GLU A 89 11.86 8.56 4.63
N GLY A 90 13.11 8.14 4.87
CA GLY A 90 14.20 8.26 3.90
C GLY A 90 14.55 9.72 3.60
N PHE A 91 14.55 10.09 2.31
CA PHE A 91 14.81 11.47 1.85
C PHE A 91 13.53 12.19 1.37
N GLY A 92 12.36 11.64 1.71
CA GLY A 92 11.03 12.11 1.27
C GLY A 92 10.78 13.59 1.53
N GLN A 93 10.77 13.99 2.81
CA GLN A 93 10.43 15.34 3.27
C GLN A 93 11.19 16.44 2.52
N LYS A 94 12.51 16.51 2.73
CA LYS A 94 13.33 17.65 2.29
C LYS A 94 13.54 17.70 0.78
N GLN A 95 13.56 16.55 0.11
CA GLN A 95 13.87 16.50 -1.32
C GLN A 95 12.62 16.61 -2.21
N TYR A 96 11.46 16.21 -1.67
CA TYR A 96 10.29 15.91 -2.48
C TYR A 96 8.99 16.54 -1.95
N HIS A 97 8.65 16.36 -0.67
CA HIS A 97 7.33 16.76 -0.16
C HIS A 97 7.18 18.28 -0.05
N GLU A 98 8.16 18.95 0.54
CA GLU A 98 8.12 20.40 0.79
C GLU A 98 8.14 21.25 -0.51
N ARG A 99 8.54 20.65 -1.63
CA ARG A 99 8.47 21.27 -2.97
C ARG A 99 7.07 21.19 -3.58
N GLY A 100 6.23 20.28 -3.10
CA GLY A 100 4.85 20.12 -3.53
C GLY A 100 3.87 20.87 -2.63
N ARG A 101 2.61 20.92 -3.05
CA ARG A 101 1.50 21.41 -2.22
C ARG A 101 0.73 20.24 -1.62
N LEU A 102 0.09 20.47 -0.49
CA LEU A 102 -0.84 19.54 0.11
C LEU A 102 -2.11 19.45 -0.76
N GLY A 103 -2.59 18.22 -0.99
CA GLY A 103 -3.83 17.91 -1.69
C GLY A 103 -4.92 17.51 -0.70
N ASP A 104 -5.50 16.34 -0.90
CA ASP A 104 -6.48 15.77 0.02
C ASP A 104 -5.81 14.93 1.12
N LYS A 105 -6.50 14.76 2.25
CA LYS A 105 -6.17 13.80 3.30
C LYS A 105 -7.32 12.83 3.53
N MET A 106 -7.00 11.64 4.01
CA MET A 106 -7.97 10.69 4.55
C MET A 106 -7.46 10.16 5.90
N GLU A 107 -8.38 9.82 6.79
CA GLU A 107 -8.03 9.15 8.04
C GLU A 107 -7.29 7.83 7.73
N LYS A 108 -6.15 7.63 8.40
CA LYS A 108 -5.43 6.37 8.29
C LYS A 108 -6.08 5.37 9.24
N MET A 109 -6.95 4.53 8.70
CA MET A 109 -7.59 3.46 9.47
C MET A 109 -6.57 2.38 9.84
N ASP A 110 -6.52 2.02 11.13
CA ASP A 110 -5.68 0.95 11.66
C ASP A 110 -6.40 -0.40 11.47
N GLY A 111 -5.94 -1.17 10.49
CA GLY A 111 -6.54 -2.44 10.15
C GLY A 111 -5.79 -3.17 9.04
N THR A 112 -6.45 -4.17 8.45
CA THR A 112 -5.88 -4.94 7.35
C THR A 112 -6.42 -4.45 6.01
N LEU A 113 -5.51 -4.14 5.07
CA LEU A 113 -5.89 -3.81 3.70
C LEU A 113 -6.66 -4.95 3.05
N ILE A 114 -7.87 -4.66 2.60
CA ILE A 114 -8.70 -5.54 1.76
C ILE A 114 -8.74 -4.98 0.34
N SER A 115 -8.51 -5.84 -0.65
CA SER A 115 -8.59 -5.48 -2.07
C SER A 115 -9.58 -6.39 -2.79
N THR A 116 -10.32 -5.82 -3.75
CA THR A 116 -11.24 -6.57 -4.60
C THR A 116 -10.51 -7.25 -5.75
N PHE A 117 -11.07 -8.34 -6.25
CA PHE A 117 -10.69 -8.95 -7.52
C PHE A 117 -11.88 -9.71 -8.13
N LEU A 118 -11.87 -9.87 -9.45
CA LEU A 118 -12.85 -10.68 -10.16
C LEU A 118 -12.35 -12.13 -10.27
N HIS A 119 -13.14 -13.06 -9.77
CA HIS A 119 -12.84 -14.49 -9.75
C HIS A 119 -13.77 -15.25 -10.69
N GLY A 120 -13.22 -15.90 -11.72
CA GLY A 120 -13.98 -16.70 -12.69
C GLY A 120 -13.12 -16.99 -13.91
N ARG A 121 -13.47 -18.04 -14.68
CA ARG A 121 -12.72 -18.37 -15.92
C ARG A 121 -13.21 -17.59 -17.11
N THR A 122 -14.49 -17.27 -17.13
CA THR A 122 -15.15 -16.51 -18.19
C THR A 122 -15.79 -15.25 -17.63
N LEU A 123 -16.01 -14.24 -18.48
CA LEU A 123 -16.70 -13.01 -18.08
C LEU A 123 -18.10 -13.26 -17.48
N LYS A 124 -18.77 -14.35 -17.90
CA LYS A 124 -20.10 -14.74 -17.39
C LYS A 124 -20.05 -15.42 -16.02
N GLU A 125 -18.89 -15.92 -15.62
CA GLU A 125 -18.68 -16.63 -14.35
C GLU A 125 -17.99 -15.76 -13.29
N GLN A 126 -17.59 -14.54 -13.65
CA GLN A 126 -16.85 -13.68 -12.74
C GLN A 126 -17.73 -13.25 -11.56
N ILE A 127 -17.24 -13.57 -10.36
CA ILE A 127 -17.80 -13.12 -9.10
C ILE A 127 -16.80 -12.21 -8.39
N LEU A 128 -17.31 -11.19 -7.70
CA LEU A 128 -16.50 -10.35 -6.83
C LEU A 128 -15.96 -11.19 -5.66
N ARG A 129 -14.65 -11.08 -5.42
CA ARG A 129 -14.00 -11.63 -4.22
C ARG A 129 -13.05 -10.62 -3.61
N LEU A 130 -12.67 -10.88 -2.37
CA LEU A 130 -11.76 -10.08 -1.59
C LEU A 130 -10.46 -10.82 -1.30
N LYS A 131 -9.39 -10.06 -1.10
CA LYS A 131 -8.10 -10.55 -0.65
C LYS A 131 -7.49 -9.58 0.36
N THR A 132 -6.60 -10.08 1.21
CA THR A 132 -5.66 -9.21 1.94
C THR A 132 -4.45 -8.87 1.06
N LYS A 133 -3.43 -8.23 1.63
CA LYS A 133 -2.14 -7.98 0.98
C LYS A 133 -1.56 -9.24 0.31
N GLN A 134 -1.71 -10.42 0.94
CA GLN A 134 -1.03 -11.65 0.50
C GLN A 134 -1.87 -12.94 0.57
N SER A 135 -3.14 -12.88 0.94
CA SER A 135 -3.97 -14.08 1.14
C SER A 135 -5.36 -13.92 0.53
N LEU A 136 -5.90 -15.04 0.03
CA LEU A 136 -7.27 -15.17 -0.46
C LEU A 136 -8.20 -15.85 0.55
N THR A 137 -7.67 -16.32 1.68
CA THR A 137 -8.39 -17.22 2.60
C THR A 137 -8.09 -16.94 4.07
N SER A 138 -7.55 -15.76 4.41
CA SER A 138 -7.37 -15.39 5.83
C SER A 138 -8.71 -15.07 6.49
N ASN A 139 -8.78 -15.11 7.82
CA ASN A 139 -10.00 -14.77 8.56
C ASN A 139 -10.53 -13.38 8.18
N GLN A 140 -9.66 -12.39 8.00
CA GLN A 140 -10.04 -11.06 7.54
C GLN A 140 -10.72 -11.08 6.15
N VAL A 141 -10.30 -11.97 5.25
CA VAL A 141 -11.00 -12.14 3.95
C VAL A 141 -12.37 -12.77 4.17
N LEU A 142 -12.47 -13.80 5.01
CA LEU A 142 -13.72 -14.51 5.26
C LEU A 142 -14.74 -13.59 5.92
N GLU A 143 -14.34 -12.87 6.96
CA GLU A 143 -15.17 -11.90 7.68
C GLU A 143 -15.59 -10.74 6.76
N ALA A 144 -14.66 -10.18 5.98
CA ALA A 144 -15.01 -9.12 5.04
C ALA A 144 -15.97 -9.63 3.95
N MET A 145 -15.77 -10.83 3.42
CA MET A 145 -16.69 -11.44 2.45
C MET A 145 -18.07 -11.68 3.05
N GLN A 146 -18.14 -12.16 4.28
CA GLN A 146 -19.39 -12.36 5.01
C GLN A 146 -20.13 -11.03 5.16
N LEU A 147 -19.43 -9.97 5.61
CA LEU A 147 -19.99 -8.63 5.72
C LEU A 147 -20.57 -8.14 4.38
N LEU A 148 -19.88 -8.35 3.26
CA LEU A 148 -20.40 -7.96 1.95
C LEU A 148 -21.69 -8.68 1.58
N VAL A 149 -21.72 -9.99 1.80
CA VAL A 149 -22.85 -10.85 1.41
C VAL A 149 -24.06 -10.56 2.28
N GLU A 150 -23.89 -10.47 3.60
CA GLU A 150 -24.97 -10.16 4.56
C GLU A 150 -25.61 -8.80 4.29
N ASN A 151 -24.82 -7.86 3.76
CA ASN A 151 -25.29 -6.53 3.44
C ASN A 151 -25.64 -6.33 1.95
N HIS A 152 -25.74 -7.41 1.16
CA HIS A 152 -26.10 -7.39 -0.27
C HIS A 152 -25.18 -6.57 -1.19
N PHE A 153 -23.94 -6.30 -0.79
CA PHE A 153 -22.90 -5.52 -1.49
C PHE A 153 -22.91 -3.95 -1.44
N PRO A 154 -24.00 -3.17 -1.27
CA PRO A 154 -23.92 -1.70 -1.31
C PRO A 154 -23.15 -1.08 -0.14
N THR A 155 -23.08 -1.75 1.02
CA THR A 155 -22.52 -1.20 2.25
C THR A 155 -21.02 -0.89 2.20
N ILE A 156 -20.29 -1.39 1.19
CA ILE A 156 -18.87 -1.02 0.99
C ILE A 156 -18.73 0.50 0.84
N VAL A 157 -19.62 1.11 0.05
CA VAL A 157 -19.51 2.54 -0.29
C VAL A 157 -19.72 3.40 0.95
N ASP A 158 -20.67 3.02 1.80
CA ASP A 158 -20.98 3.74 3.04
C ASP A 158 -19.87 3.64 4.10
N HIS A 159 -18.96 2.65 3.95
CA HIS A 159 -17.82 2.44 4.85
C HIS A 159 -16.48 2.86 4.21
N LEU A 160 -16.52 3.54 3.05
CA LEU A 160 -15.32 4.15 2.50
C LEU A 160 -14.90 5.33 3.37
N VAL A 161 -13.60 5.40 3.65
CA VAL A 161 -13.02 6.55 4.34
C VAL A 161 -13.06 7.74 3.37
N PRO A 162 -13.73 8.85 3.73
CA PRO A 162 -13.82 10.01 2.86
C PRO A 162 -12.47 10.73 2.76
N PHE A 163 -12.29 11.42 1.64
CA PHE A 163 -11.22 12.39 1.49
C PHE A 163 -11.70 13.78 1.89
N GLU A 164 -10.82 14.51 2.56
CA GLU A 164 -10.99 15.90 2.95
C GLU A 164 -9.91 16.75 2.29
N SER A 165 -10.29 17.80 1.58
CA SER A 165 -9.31 18.73 1.03
C SER A 165 -8.62 19.51 2.13
N ILE A 166 -7.29 19.54 2.09
CA ILE A 166 -6.49 20.32 3.03
C ILE A 166 -6.59 21.81 2.62
N PRO A 167 -6.94 22.73 3.55
CA PRO A 167 -6.98 24.16 3.25
C PRO A 167 -5.64 24.69 2.75
N LEU A 168 -5.66 25.60 1.76
CA LEU A 168 -4.46 26.12 1.10
C LEU A 168 -3.52 26.90 2.01
N ASP A 169 -4.01 27.42 3.14
CA ASP A 169 -3.25 28.14 4.15
C ASP A 169 -2.55 27.20 5.15
N VAL A 170 -2.88 25.91 5.15
CA VAL A 170 -2.20 24.91 5.98
C VAL A 170 -0.84 24.60 5.37
N THR A 171 0.21 24.82 6.17
CA THR A 171 1.57 24.45 5.80
C THR A 171 1.86 22.99 6.16
N HIS A 172 2.82 22.36 5.47
CA HIS A 172 3.32 21.02 5.81
C HIS A 172 3.72 20.92 7.29
N LYS A 173 4.43 21.93 7.81
CA LYS A 173 4.85 21.98 9.21
C LYS A 173 3.66 22.00 10.18
N LYS A 174 2.64 22.81 9.88
CA LYS A 174 1.44 22.90 10.71
C LYS A 174 0.69 21.57 10.71
N LEU A 175 0.48 20.96 9.53
CA LEU A 175 -0.20 19.67 9.42
C LEU A 175 0.51 18.56 10.22
N LEU A 176 1.84 18.50 10.15
CA LEU A 176 2.64 17.54 10.92
C LEU A 176 2.46 17.75 12.42
N GLN A 177 2.64 18.98 12.90
CA GLN A 177 2.51 19.33 14.32
C GLN A 177 1.10 18.97 14.84
N ASP A 178 0.07 19.42 14.12
CA ASP A 178 -1.33 19.18 14.47
C ASP A 178 -1.63 17.67 14.51
N THR A 179 -1.05 16.87 13.61
CA THR A 179 -1.24 15.41 13.59
C THR A 179 -0.49 14.72 14.73
N TYR A 180 0.74 15.14 15.04
CA TYR A 180 1.55 14.55 16.10
C TYR A 180 0.94 14.71 17.49
N GLU A 181 0.25 15.83 17.73
CA GLU A 181 -0.41 16.15 18.99
C GLU A 181 -1.76 15.42 19.19
N GLN A 182 -2.29 14.74 18.17
CA GLN A 182 -3.56 14.01 18.30
C GLN A 182 -3.44 12.81 19.27
N SER A 183 -4.43 12.69 20.16
CA SER A 183 -4.48 11.66 21.19
C SER A 183 -5.15 10.35 20.74
N HIS A 184 -5.74 10.32 19.55
CA HIS A 184 -6.49 9.20 18.99
C HIS A 184 -6.21 9.06 17.49
N GLY A 185 -6.48 7.86 16.97
CA GLY A 185 -6.23 7.53 15.56
C GLY A 185 -4.76 7.20 15.26
N GLU A 186 -4.55 6.49 14.15
CA GLU A 186 -3.20 6.22 13.66
C GLU A 186 -2.59 7.48 13.02
N GLY A 187 -3.40 8.28 12.32
CA GLY A 187 -3.00 9.53 11.68
C GLY A 187 -3.72 9.72 10.34
N TYR A 188 -3.01 10.21 9.33
CA TYR A 188 -3.58 10.50 8.01
C TYR A 188 -2.75 9.93 6.87
N VAL A 189 -3.41 9.58 5.78
CA VAL A 189 -2.78 9.46 4.45
C VAL A 189 -3.08 10.74 3.70
N ILE A 190 -2.05 11.36 3.12
CA ILE A 190 -2.14 12.66 2.48
C ILE A 190 -1.59 12.61 1.06
N GLU A 191 -2.21 13.36 0.16
CA GLU A 191 -1.71 13.58 -1.18
C GLU A 191 -0.71 14.74 -1.22
N ILE A 192 0.44 14.49 -1.84
CA ILE A 192 1.39 15.52 -2.21
C ILE A 192 1.27 15.78 -3.71
N ILE A 193 0.77 16.96 -4.05
CA ILE A 193 0.60 17.40 -5.43
C ILE A 193 1.90 18.08 -5.88
N GLN A 194 2.50 17.52 -6.92
CA GLN A 194 3.79 17.95 -7.44
C GLN A 194 3.60 18.80 -8.70
N PRO A 195 4.45 19.82 -8.92
CA PRO A 195 4.35 20.67 -10.10
C PRO A 195 4.91 20.01 -11.38
N ASP A 196 5.85 19.07 -11.23
CA ASP A 196 6.69 18.56 -12.32
C ASP A 196 6.62 17.03 -12.49
N ARG A 197 5.78 16.34 -11.72
CA ARG A 197 5.62 14.87 -11.75
C ARG A 197 4.25 14.48 -11.18
N PRO A 198 3.85 13.19 -11.29
CA PRO A 198 2.59 12.73 -10.71
C PRO A 198 2.50 13.01 -9.20
N SER A 199 1.30 13.35 -8.74
CA SER A 199 0.98 13.35 -7.32
C SER A 199 1.18 11.96 -6.73
N TYR A 200 1.45 11.89 -5.43
CA TYR A 200 1.59 10.63 -4.73
C TYR A 200 1.15 10.77 -3.27
N LEU A 201 0.90 9.63 -2.65
CA LEU A 201 0.43 9.55 -1.27
C LEU A 201 1.60 9.30 -0.30
N VAL A 202 1.50 9.90 0.88
CA VAL A 202 2.36 9.64 2.04
C VAL A 202 1.50 9.52 3.29
N LYS A 203 2.01 8.92 4.35
CA LYS A 203 1.32 8.79 5.64
C LYS A 203 2.00 9.62 6.72
N ILE A 204 1.21 10.22 7.58
CA ILE A 204 1.66 10.88 8.81
C ILE A 204 0.98 10.11 9.94
N LYS A 205 1.73 9.69 10.95
CA LYS A 205 1.19 9.00 12.11
C LYS A 205 1.26 9.88 13.35
N THR A 206 0.32 9.72 14.27
CA THR A 206 0.33 10.42 15.56
C THR A 206 1.53 9.96 16.39
N GLN A 207 2.04 10.83 17.27
CA GLN A 207 3.16 10.45 18.14
C GLN A 207 2.76 9.32 19.10
N LYS A 208 1.51 9.35 19.58
CA LYS A 208 0.95 8.30 20.43
C LYS A 208 0.93 6.94 19.73
N TYR A 209 0.52 6.88 18.46
CA TYR A 209 0.50 5.62 17.71
C TYR A 209 1.92 5.04 17.60
N PHE A 210 2.91 5.88 17.28
CA PHE A 210 4.31 5.44 17.27
C PHE A 210 4.80 4.93 18.62
N ILE A 211 4.35 5.47 19.75
CA ILE A 211 4.78 5.01 21.08
C ILE A 211 4.10 3.69 21.47
N VAL A 212 2.85 3.48 21.07
CA VAL A 212 2.07 2.29 21.42
C VAL A 212 2.43 1.09 20.54
N TYR A 213 2.63 1.33 19.23
CA TYR A 213 2.91 0.29 18.25
C TYR A 213 4.38 0.21 17.87
N GLY A 214 5.13 1.30 17.98
CA GLY A 214 6.58 1.24 18.10
C GLY A 214 6.92 0.71 19.48
N ASP A 215 7.91 -0.16 19.56
CA ASP A 215 8.36 -0.67 20.86
C ASP A 215 8.90 0.55 21.63
N GLY A 216 8.16 1.06 22.62
CA GLY A 216 8.45 2.33 23.32
C GLY A 216 9.81 2.37 24.04
N GLY A 217 10.51 1.22 24.08
CA GLY A 217 11.89 1.06 24.51
C GLY A 217 12.87 0.64 23.41
N SER A 218 12.47 0.65 22.13
CA SER A 218 13.25 0.20 20.96
C SER A 218 14.64 0.81 20.90
N VAL A 219 14.78 2.09 21.26
CA VAL A 219 16.08 2.78 21.26
C VAL A 219 16.88 2.58 22.55
N ASN A 220 16.30 1.98 23.59
CA ASN A 220 16.93 1.81 24.90
C ASN A 220 17.75 0.51 24.99
N SER A 221 17.64 -0.37 24.00
CA SER A 221 18.51 -1.54 23.89
C SER A 221 18.71 -1.95 22.42
N SER A 222 19.89 -2.46 22.08
CA SER A 222 20.14 -2.99 20.72
C SER A 222 19.17 -4.11 20.37
N ARG A 223 18.75 -4.92 21.35
CA ARG A 223 17.79 -6.00 21.15
C ARG A 223 16.42 -5.47 20.75
N SER A 224 15.87 -4.52 21.51
CA SER A 224 14.57 -3.90 21.22
C SER A 224 14.60 -3.17 19.87
N LEU A 225 15.75 -2.60 19.49
CA LEU A 225 15.93 -2.00 18.17
C LEU A 225 15.87 -3.06 17.05
N PHE A 226 16.54 -4.20 17.21
CA PHE A 226 16.47 -5.30 16.25
C PHE A 226 15.08 -5.92 16.17
N GLU A 227 14.40 -6.10 17.30
CA GLU A 227 13.02 -6.60 17.34
C GLU A 227 12.05 -5.63 16.64
N ALA A 228 12.20 -4.31 16.84
CA ALA A 228 11.43 -3.30 16.10
C ALA A 228 11.67 -3.38 14.58
N ILE A 229 12.93 -3.56 14.14
CA ILE A 229 13.26 -3.72 12.72
C ILE A 229 12.65 -5.00 12.12
N ILE A 230 12.73 -6.13 12.84
CA ILE A 230 12.18 -7.43 12.40
C ILE A 230 10.66 -7.36 12.29
N ASN A 231 10.01 -6.67 13.21
CA ASN A 231 8.55 -6.54 13.25
C ASN A 231 8.00 -5.43 12.35
N GLU A 232 8.87 -4.63 11.70
CA GLU A 232 8.50 -3.49 10.85
C GLU A 232 7.66 -2.41 11.58
N ASN A 233 7.96 -2.17 12.87
CA ASN A 233 7.27 -1.20 13.73
C ASN A 233 7.81 0.23 13.58
#